data_AF-A0A085BP71-F1
#
_entry.id   AF-A0A085BP71-F1
#
_cell.length_a   1.000
_cell.length_b   1.000
_cell.length_c   1.000
_cell.angle_alpha   90.00
_cell.angle_beta   90.00
_cell.angle_gamma   90.00
#
_symmetry.space_group_name_H-M   'P 1'
#
loop_
_entity.id
_entity.type
_entity.pdbx_description
1 polymer ?
#
loop_
_entity_poly.entity_id
_entity_poly.type
_entity_poly.pdbx_seq_one_letter_code
_entity_poly.pdbx_strand_id
1 'polypeptide(L)'
;MENDSYKLRLKLAKARMKEIKAFYIMLCGIVILVPYLIYINMQTTPDLQWFWFPVIGFGISILGYSIYLFTGKNWEDKKIKELLNNQK
;
A
#
# COMPACT_ATOMS: atom_id res chain seq x y z
N MET A 1 30.84 -6.02 15.88
CA MET A 1 30.21 -4.71 15.69
C MET A 1 29.79 -4.46 14.24
N GLU A 2 30.59 -4.81 13.23
CA GLU A 2 30.24 -4.63 11.82
C GLU A 2 29.13 -5.59 11.31
N ASN A 3 29.07 -6.81 11.84
CA ASN A 3 28.10 -7.82 11.40
C ASN A 3 26.64 -7.49 11.80
N ASP A 4 26.43 -6.74 12.88
CA ASP A 4 25.09 -6.34 13.34
C ASP A 4 24.52 -5.17 12.53
N SER A 5 25.37 -4.25 12.06
CA SER A 5 24.94 -3.14 11.21
C SER A 5 24.48 -3.61 9.82
N TYR A 6 25.15 -4.61 9.23
CA TYR A 6 24.74 -5.24 7.98
C TYR A 6 23.37 -5.93 8.09
N LYS A 7 23.14 -6.67 9.18
CA LYS A 7 21.82 -7.29 9.44
C LYS A 7 20.72 -6.24 9.58
N LEU A 8 21.01 -5.11 10.22
CA LEU A 8 20.07 -4.00 10.38
C LEU A 8 19.69 -3.39 9.01
N ARG A 9 20.68 -3.12 8.16
CA ARG A 9 20.46 -2.59 6.80
C ARG A 9 19.63 -3.54 5.93
N LEU A 10 19.90 -4.85 6.01
CA LEU A 10 19.13 -5.86 5.28
C LEU A 10 17.69 -5.96 5.79
N LYS A 11 17.45 -5.86 7.10
CA LYS A 11 16.10 -5.84 7.67
C LYS A 11 15.30 -4.63 7.20
N LEU A 12 15.90 -3.44 7.22
CA LEU A 12 15.28 -2.20 6.73
C LEU A 12 14.93 -2.29 5.24
N ALA A 13 15.86 -2.79 4.41
CA ALA A 13 15.60 -3.00 2.99
C ALA A 13 14.44 -3.99 2.74
N LYS A 14 14.36 -5.07 3.51
CA LYS A 14 13.27 -6.05 3.43
C LYS A 14 11.92 -5.48 3.88
N ALA A 15 11.90 -4.66 4.94
CA ALA A 15 10.69 -4.01 5.42
C ALA A 15 10.08 -3.10 4.34
N ARG A 16 10.91 -2.23 3.73
CA ARG A 16 10.48 -1.36 2.63
C ARG A 16 9.93 -2.12 1.43
N MET A 17 10.58 -3.22 1.04
CA MET A 17 10.07 -4.06 -0.05
C MET A 17 8.73 -4.71 0.28
N LYS A 18 8.49 -5.09 1.54
CA LYS A 18 7.25 -5.72 1.98
C LYS A 18 6.07 -4.74 1.91
N GLU A 19 6.28 -3.50 2.32
CA GLU A 19 5.25 -2.45 2.25
C GLU A 19 4.85 -2.12 0.81
N ILE A 20 5.85 -1.95 -0.07
CA ILE A 20 5.59 -1.72 -1.50
C ILE A 20 4.83 -2.91 -2.11
N LYS A 21 5.23 -4.16 -1.80
CA LYS A 21 4.48 -5.34 -2.28
C LYS A 21 3.04 -5.38 -1.77
N ALA A 22 2.81 -5.06 -0.51
CA ALA A 22 1.45 -5.02 0.06
C ALA A 22 0.56 -4.01 -0.66
N PHE A 23 1.09 -2.82 -0.98
CA PHE A 23 0.39 -1.82 -1.77
C PHE A 23 -0.02 -2.35 -3.15
N TYR A 24 0.92 -2.96 -3.88
CA TYR A 24 0.65 -3.50 -5.20
C TYR A 24 -0.36 -4.65 -5.18
N ILE A 25 -0.37 -5.49 -4.14
CA ILE A 25 -1.35 -6.57 -4.00
C ILE A 25 -2.77 -6.00 -3.84
N MET A 26 -2.94 -4.97 -2.99
CA MET A 26 -4.22 -4.28 -2.84
C MET A 26 -4.66 -3.63 -4.16
N LEU A 27 -3.75 -2.97 -4.87
CA LEU A 27 -4.03 -2.29 -6.13
C LEU A 27 -4.40 -3.28 -7.25
N CYS A 28 -3.66 -4.38 -7.41
CA CYS A 28 -4.00 -5.45 -8.36
C CYS A 28 -5.34 -6.11 -8.04
N GLY A 29 -5.62 -6.37 -6.76
CA GLY A 29 -6.91 -6.91 -6.33
C GLY A 29 -8.07 -6.02 -6.77
N ILE A 30 -7.95 -4.70 -6.62
CA ILE A 30 -8.96 -3.73 -7.02
C ILE A 30 -9.13 -3.69 -8.54
N VAL A 31 -8.03 -3.67 -9.30
CA VAL A 31 -8.07 -3.65 -10.77
C VAL A 31 -8.75 -4.90 -11.34
N ILE A 32 -8.66 -6.04 -10.67
CA ILE A 32 -9.36 -7.27 -11.07
C ILE A 32 -10.81 -7.29 -10.57
N LEU A 33 -11.06 -6.81 -9.35
CA LEU A 33 -12.37 -6.86 -8.73
C LEU A 33 -13.36 -5.85 -9.35
N VAL A 34 -12.91 -4.65 -9.71
CA VAL A 34 -13.75 -3.61 -10.34
C VAL A 34 -14.41 -4.08 -11.64
N PRO A 35 -13.69 -4.62 -12.66
CA PRO A 35 -14.31 -5.13 -13.87
C PRO A 35 -15.19 -6.36 -13.60
N TYR A 36 -14.85 -7.19 -12.62
CA TYR A 36 -15.70 -8.30 -12.18
C TYR A 36 -17.05 -7.81 -11.62
N LEU A 37 -17.04 -6.75 -10.81
CA LEU A 37 -18.23 -6.09 -10.28
C LEU A 37 -19.08 -5.45 -11.38
N ILE A 38 -18.45 -4.78 -12.35
CA ILE A 38 -19.13 -4.20 -13.52
C ILE A 38 -19.82 -5.31 -14.34
N TYR A 39 -19.13 -6.44 -14.54
CA TYR A 39 -19.68 -7.58 -15.25
C TYR A 39 -20.93 -8.17 -14.58
N ILE A 40 -20.91 -8.33 -13.26
CA ILE A 40 -22.10 -8.79 -12.50
C ILE A 40 -23.24 -7.77 -12.61
N ASN A 41 -22.95 -6.47 -12.51
CA ASN A 41 -23.96 -5.42 -12.61
C ASN A 41 -24.70 -5.47 -13.96
N MET A 42 -23.96 -5.67 -15.06
CA MET A 42 -24.57 -5.82 -16.39
C MET A 42 -25.49 -7.04 -16.51
N GLN A 43 -25.20 -8.13 -15.78
CA GLN A 43 -25.99 -9.37 -15.85
C GLN A 43 -27.21 -9.40 -14.93
N THR A 44 -27.18 -8.67 -13.81
CA THR A 44 -28.17 -8.88 -12.74
C THR A 44 -29.30 -7.86 -12.80
N THR A 45 -29.00 -6.56 -12.91
CA THR A 45 -30.01 -5.51 -12.96
C THR A 45 -29.40 -4.18 -13.42
N PRO A 46 -29.61 -3.72 -14.67
CA PRO A 46 -29.00 -2.47 -15.16
C PRO A 46 -29.53 -1.21 -14.48
N ASP A 47 -30.71 -1.26 -13.85
CA ASP A 47 -31.36 -0.11 -13.22
C ASP A 47 -30.82 0.23 -11.82
N LEU A 48 -30.26 -0.75 -11.10
CA LEU A 48 -29.70 -0.57 -9.76
C LEU A 48 -28.18 -0.63 -9.82
N GLN A 49 -27.56 0.54 -9.93
CA GLN A 49 -26.11 0.72 -9.98
C GLN A 49 -25.45 0.47 -8.61
N TRP A 50 -25.53 -0.76 -8.09
CA TRP A 50 -24.96 -1.10 -6.78
C TRP A 50 -23.41 -1.11 -6.79
N PHE A 51 -22.79 -1.12 -7.97
CA PHE A 51 -21.32 -1.11 -8.12
C PHE A 51 -20.64 0.14 -7.53
N TRP A 52 -21.36 1.24 -7.30
CA TRP A 52 -20.80 2.44 -6.69
C TRP A 52 -20.32 2.22 -5.25
N PHE A 53 -20.99 1.37 -4.47
CA PHE A 53 -20.61 1.09 -3.09
C PHE A 53 -19.18 0.50 -2.98
N PRO A 54 -18.83 -0.58 -3.70
CA PRO A 54 -17.46 -1.09 -3.69
C PRO A 54 -16.47 -0.12 -4.33
N VAL A 55 -16.82 0.55 -5.44
CA VAL A 55 -15.92 1.53 -6.08
C VAL A 55 -15.54 2.66 -5.12
N ILE A 56 -16.50 3.21 -4.36
CA ILE A 56 -16.26 4.25 -3.36
C ILE A 56 -15.43 3.69 -2.19
N GLY A 57 -15.75 2.50 -1.69
CA GLY A 57 -14.99 1.86 -0.61
C GLY A 57 -13.52 1.61 -0.96
N PHE A 58 -13.24 1.15 -2.18
CA PHE A 58 -11.87 0.98 -2.67
C PHE A 58 -11.17 2.30 -2.96
N GLY A 59 -11.89 3.31 -3.44
CA GLY A 59 -11.36 4.68 -3.61
C GLY A 59 -10.88 5.27 -2.27
N ILE A 60 -11.66 5.12 -1.20
CA ILE A 60 -11.29 5.57 0.14
C ILE A 60 -10.09 4.77 0.68
N SER A 61 -10.07 3.46 0.45
CA SER A 61 -8.97 2.59 0.88
C SER A 61 -7.63 2.97 0.23
N ILE A 62 -7.62 3.25 -1.08
CA ILE A 62 -6.43 3.72 -1.80
C ILE A 62 -6.00 5.10 -1.31
N LEU A 63 -6.95 6.03 -1.14
CA LEU A 63 -6.62 7.38 -0.64
C LEU A 63 -5.97 7.32 0.74
N GLY A 64 -6.54 6.55 1.66
CA GLY A 64 -5.96 6.36 3.00
C GLY A 64 -4.58 5.73 2.95
N TYR A 65 -4.40 4.69 2.13
CA TYR A 65 -3.10 4.03 1.99
C TYR A 65 -2.05 4.92 1.30
N SER A 66 -2.45 5.71 0.30
CA SER A 66 -1.56 6.66 -0.39
C SER A 66 -1.07 7.76 0.56
N ILE A 67 -1.96 8.31 1.40
CA ILE A 67 -1.60 9.29 2.42
C ILE A 67 -0.65 8.66 3.44
N TYR A 68 -0.92 7.41 3.86
CA TYR A 68 -0.04 6.67 4.76
C TYR A 68 1.34 6.43 4.14
N LEU A 69 1.42 6.01 2.88
CA LEU A 69 2.69 5.74 2.21
C LEU A 69 3.51 7.03 1.99
N PHE A 70 2.89 8.13 1.60
CA PHE A 70 3.57 9.42 1.40
C PHE A 70 3.99 10.08 2.73
N THR A 71 3.10 10.09 3.73
CA THR A 71 3.40 10.68 5.05
C THR A 71 4.36 9.79 5.84
N GLY A 72 4.17 8.47 5.76
CA GLY A 72 5.03 7.46 6.37
C GLY A 72 6.44 7.45 5.80
N LYS A 73 6.61 7.68 4.49
CA LYS A 73 7.94 7.82 3.86
C LYS A 73 8.77 8.96 4.48
N ASN A 74 8.16 10.12 4.71
CA ASN A 74 8.85 11.27 5.31
C ASN A 74 9.28 10.99 6.76
N TRP A 75 8.47 10.25 7.52
CA TRP A 75 8.83 9.85 8.88
C TRP A 75 9.90 8.76 8.90
N GLU A 76 9.79 7.74 8.04
CA GLU A 76 10.80 6.68 7.92
C GLU A 76 12.16 7.26 7.48
N ASP A 77 12.19 8.13 6.47
CA ASP A 77 13.44 8.73 6.00
C ASP A 77 14.10 9.58 7.09
N LYS A 78 13.31 10.28 7.93
CA LYS A 78 13.84 10.98 9.13
C LYS A 78 14.41 9.99 10.15
N LYS A 79 13.70 8.91 10.44
CA LYS A 79 14.14 7.86 11.38
C LYS A 79 15.42 7.16 10.92
N ILE A 80 15.53 6.84 9.64
CA ILE A 80 16.75 6.25 9.05
C ILE A 80 17.92 7.22 9.17
N LYS A 81 17.69 8.51 8.94
CA LYS A 81 18.71 9.56 9.08
C LYS A 81 19.17 9.73 10.54
N GLU A 82 18.24 9.68 11.50
CA GLU A 82 18.55 9.66 12.94
C GLU A 82 19.40 8.44 13.34
N LEU A 83 19.03 7.25 12.88
CA LEU A 83 19.78 6.03 13.17
C LEU A 83 21.19 6.05 12.57
N LEU A 84 21.36 6.60 11.36
CA LEU A 84 22.68 6.77 10.74
C LEU A 84 23.55 7.79 11.49
N ASN A 85 22.95 8.86 12.03
CA ASN A 85 23.68 9.89 12.78
C ASN A 85 24.06 9.42 14.19
N ASN A 86 23.23 8.61 14.84
CA ASN A 86 23.50 8.04 16.18
C ASN A 86 24.50 6.87 16.17
N GLN A 87 24.93 6.41 15.00
CA GLN A 87 25.96 5.36 14.83
C GLN A 87 27.34 5.95 14.50
N LYS A 88 27.46 7.28 14.48
CA LYS A 88 28.70 8.03 14.23
C LYS A 88 29.21 8.64 15.52
#